data_AF-A0A380AND4-F1
#
_entry.id   AF-A0A380AND4-F1
#
_cell.length_a   1.000
_cell.length_b   1.000
_cell.length_c   1.000
_cell.angle_alpha   90.00
_cell.angle_beta   90.00
_cell.angle_gamma   90.00
#
_symmetry.space_group_name_H-M   'P 1'
#
loop_
_entity.id
_entity.type
_entity.pdbx_description
1 polymer ?
#
loop_
_entity_poly.entity_id
_entity_poly.type
_entity_poly.pdbx_seq_one_letter_code
_entity_poly.pdbx_strand_id
1 'polypeptide(L)'
;MGIDADIIEDIQIWFWPAGLVTSVAGQQAQGVFHQASRPFENIHFANQDSVGIGNIESAVLAGLNAAKAVRERLAMPVTSAEVMS
;
A
#
# COMPACT_ATOMS: atom_id res chain seq x y z
N MET A 1 24.79 24.27 20.72
CA MET A 1 23.62 25.05 21.18
C MET A 1 22.44 24.11 21.19
N GLY A 2 21.97 23.73 22.38
CA GLY A 2 20.75 22.94 22.55
C GLY A 2 19.61 23.89 22.94
N ILE A 3 18.39 23.58 22.51
CA ILE A 3 17.19 24.27 22.94
C ILE A 3 16.87 23.77 24.36
N ASP A 4 16.55 24.69 25.27
CA ASP A 4 16.18 24.35 26.64
C ASP A 4 14.93 23.46 26.64
N ALA A 5 14.91 22.38 27.42
CA ALA A 5 13.80 21.41 27.41
C ALA A 5 12.46 22.07 27.80
N ASP A 6 12.56 23.15 28.56
CA ASP A 6 11.49 23.98 29.09
C ASP A 6 10.78 24.82 28.00
N ILE A 7 11.34 24.89 26.78
CA ILE A 7 10.78 25.63 25.63
C ILE A 7 9.77 24.78 24.84
N ILE A 8 9.68 23.47 25.08
CA ILE A 8 8.74 22.61 24.36
C ILE A 8 7.36 22.67 25.05
N GLU A 9 6.56 23.67 24.68
CA GLU A 9 5.27 23.96 25.31
C GLU A 9 4.12 23.04 24.82
N ASP A 10 4.21 22.47 23.61
CA ASP A 10 3.11 21.72 22.98
C ASP A 10 3.56 20.40 22.33
N ILE A 11 3.75 19.35 23.14
CA ILE A 11 4.02 18.00 22.61
C ILE A 11 2.69 17.30 22.29
N GLN A 12 2.43 17.03 21.02
CA GLN A 12 1.33 16.17 20.57
C GLN A 12 1.89 14.81 20.14
N ILE A 13 1.49 13.73 20.82
CA ILE A 13 1.92 12.37 20.49
C ILE A 13 0.75 11.61 19.87
N TRP A 14 0.93 11.14 18.64
CA TRP A 14 0.00 10.20 18.00
C TRP A 14 0.64 8.81 17.96
N PHE A 15 0.07 7.88 18.72
CA PHE A 15 0.54 6.50 18.77
C PHE A 15 -0.25 5.61 17.82
N TRP A 16 0.45 5.09 16.82
CA TRP A 16 -0.07 4.10 15.88
C TRP A 16 0.76 2.82 16.01
N PRO A 17 0.27 1.77 16.71
CA PRO A 17 1.04 0.56 16.98
C PRO A 17 1.47 -0.18 15.70
N ALA A 18 0.77 0.06 14.59
CA ALA A 18 1.09 -0.44 13.25
C ALA A 18 0.97 0.69 12.22
N GLY A 19 1.60 1.84 12.50
CA GLY A 19 1.50 3.03 11.62
C GLY A 19 2.10 2.85 10.23
N LEU A 20 3.12 1.99 10.10
CA LEU A 20 3.74 1.63 8.84
C LEU A 20 4.07 0.14 8.82
N VAL A 21 3.91 -0.49 7.66
CA VAL A 21 4.35 -1.87 7.46
C VAL A 21 5.84 -1.87 7.13
N THR A 22 6.57 -2.76 7.79
CA THR A 22 8.00 -3.00 7.56
C THR A 22 8.21 -4.49 7.35
N SER A 23 9.13 -4.84 6.44
CA SER A 23 9.44 -6.24 6.18
C SER A 23 10.21 -6.88 7.33
N VAL A 24 9.77 -8.06 7.76
CA VAL A 24 10.59 -8.93 8.62
C VAL A 24 11.49 -9.84 7.76
N ALA A 25 12.54 -10.36 8.39
CA ALA A 25 13.52 -11.21 7.71
C ALA A 25 12.84 -12.34 6.91
N GLY A 26 13.25 -12.47 5.64
CA GLY A 26 12.73 -13.49 4.72
C GLY A 26 11.51 -13.07 3.88
N GLN A 27 10.69 -12.10 4.32
CA GLN A 27 9.46 -11.72 3.59
C GLN A 27 9.73 -11.13 2.20
N GLN A 28 10.81 -10.35 2.09
CA GLN A 28 11.24 -9.80 0.80
C GLN A 28 11.63 -10.91 -0.18
N ALA A 29 12.46 -11.86 0.27
CA ALA A 29 12.91 -12.99 -0.55
C ALA A 29 11.76 -13.92 -0.96
N GLN A 30 10.74 -14.05 -0.11
CA GLN A 30 9.53 -14.84 -0.38
C GLN A 30 8.52 -14.10 -1.28
N GLY A 31 8.75 -12.81 -1.57
CA GLY A 31 7.86 -12.00 -2.39
C GLY A 31 6.49 -11.76 -1.74
N VAL A 32 6.41 -11.73 -0.41
CA VAL A 32 5.15 -11.61 0.34
C VAL A 32 4.38 -10.35 -0.06
N PHE A 33 5.06 -9.22 -0.22
CA PHE A 33 4.45 -7.94 -0.58
C PHE A 33 3.89 -7.92 -2.00
N HIS A 34 4.59 -8.58 -2.93
CA HIS A 34 4.09 -8.77 -4.28
C HIS A 34 2.83 -9.65 -4.28
N GLN A 35 2.82 -10.74 -3.50
CA GLN A 35 1.65 -11.60 -3.37
C GLN A 35 0.46 -10.85 -2.74
N ALA A 36 0.69 -10.07 -1.69
CA ALA A 36 -0.32 -9.25 -1.02
C ALA A 36 -0.86 -8.10 -1.90
N SER A 37 -0.13 -7.73 -2.95
CA SER A 37 -0.55 -6.69 -3.90
C SER A 37 -1.29 -7.26 -5.12
N ARG A 38 -1.45 -8.59 -5.22
CA ARG A 38 -2.17 -9.21 -6.34
C ARG A 38 -3.67 -8.88 -6.28
N PRO A 39 -4.30 -8.54 -7.41
CA PRO A 39 -5.74 -8.33 -7.45
C PRO A 39 -6.48 -9.65 -7.18
N PHE A 40 -7.70 -9.53 -6.66
CA PHE A 40 -8.64 -10.64 -6.48
C PHE A 40 -9.95 -10.26 -7.16
N GLU A 41 -10.28 -10.94 -8.26
CA GLU A 41 -11.42 -10.59 -9.11
C GLU A 41 -11.37 -9.11 -9.53
N ASN A 42 -12.39 -8.33 -9.17
CA ASN A 42 -12.49 -6.89 -9.45
C ASN A 42 -11.93 -6.02 -8.30
N ILE A 43 -11.26 -6.62 -7.32
CA ILE A 43 -10.63 -5.93 -6.19
C ILE A 43 -9.15 -5.69 -6.53
N HIS A 44 -8.76 -4.42 -6.53
CA HIS A 44 -7.38 -3.99 -6.78
C HIS A 44 -6.80 -3.36 -5.51
N PHE A 45 -5.56 -3.72 -5.18
CA PHE A 45 -4.87 -3.31 -3.97
C PHE A 45 -3.90 -2.16 -4.25
N ALA A 46 -3.82 -1.20 -3.32
CA ALA A 46 -3.01 0.02 -3.43
C ALA A 46 -2.15 0.24 -2.16
N ASN A 47 -1.49 -0.83 -1.71
CA ASN A 47 -0.81 -0.88 -0.43
C ASN A 47 0.47 -0.04 -0.45
N GLN A 48 0.72 0.75 0.60
CA GLN A 48 1.94 1.55 0.75
C GLN A 48 3.22 0.71 0.85
N ASP A 49 3.08 -0.57 1.18
CA ASP A 49 4.12 -1.55 1.42
C ASP A 49 4.25 -2.56 0.27
N SER A 50 3.75 -2.22 -0.93
CA SER A 50 3.85 -3.05 -2.13
C SER A 50 5.29 -3.47 -2.48
N VAL A 51 6.30 -2.72 -2.03
CA VAL A 51 7.74 -3.02 -2.15
C VAL A 51 8.41 -3.45 -0.83
N GLY A 52 7.61 -3.72 0.19
CA GLY A 52 8.01 -4.14 1.54
C GLY A 52 8.66 -3.06 2.41
N ILE A 53 8.52 -1.79 2.01
CA ILE A 53 8.88 -0.62 2.80
C ILE A 53 7.70 0.35 2.71
N GLY A 54 7.02 0.63 3.83
CA GLY A 54 5.98 1.65 3.89
C GLY A 54 6.55 3.06 3.73
N ASN A 55 6.21 3.73 2.63
CA ASN A 55 6.54 5.14 2.38
C ASN A 55 5.46 5.80 1.50
N ILE A 56 5.44 7.14 1.49
CA ILE A 56 4.43 7.93 0.78
C ILE A 56 4.51 7.70 -0.73
N GLU A 57 5.71 7.66 -1.28
CA GLU A 57 5.95 7.49 -2.72
C GLU A 57 5.39 6.15 -3.22
N SER A 58 5.56 5.09 -2.44
CA SER A 58 5.04 3.75 -2.73
C SER A 58 3.53 3.71 -2.64
N ALA A 59 2.92 4.43 -1.68
CA ALA A 59 1.47 4.57 -1.60
C ALA A 59 0.88 5.28 -2.83
N VAL A 60 1.49 6.40 -3.24
CA VAL A 60 1.08 7.15 -4.43
C VAL A 60 1.21 6.28 -5.69
N LEU A 61 2.36 5.63 -5.86
CA LEU A 61 2.60 4.76 -7.00
C LEU A 61 1.63 3.57 -7.04
N ALA A 62 1.37 2.93 -5.90
CA ALA A 62 0.41 1.82 -5.81
C ALA A 62 -1.01 2.27 -6.18
N GLY A 63 -1.42 3.47 -5.74
CA GLY A 63 -2.70 4.07 -6.14
C GLY A 63 -2.81 4.31 -7.64
N LEU A 64 -1.77 4.86 -8.28
CA LEU A 64 -1.73 5.07 -9.73
C LEU A 64 -1.82 3.74 -10.49
N ASN A 65 -1.10 2.72 -10.03
CA ASN A 65 -1.12 1.39 -10.65
C ASN A 65 -2.49 0.72 -10.52
N ALA A 66 -3.12 0.79 -9.35
CA ALA A 66 -4.47 0.26 -9.13
C ALA A 66 -5.50 0.98 -10.02
N ALA A 67 -5.47 2.31 -10.08
CA ALA A 67 -6.36 3.09 -10.94
C ALA A 67 -6.20 2.75 -12.42
N LYS A 68 -4.95 2.57 -12.88
CA LYS A 68 -4.66 2.13 -14.25
C LYS A 68 -5.23 0.74 -14.52
N ALA A 69 -5.04 -0.22 -13.61
CA ALA A 69 -5.55 -1.59 -13.76
C ALA A 69 -7.08 -1.64 -13.79
N VAL A 70 -7.76 -0.86 -12.94
CA VAL A 70 -9.22 -0.73 -12.95
C VAL A 70 -9.70 -0.16 -14.28
N ARG A 71 -9.07 0.92 -14.76
CA ARG A 71 -9.41 1.52 -16.06
C ARG A 71 -9.26 0.53 -17.21
N GLU A 72 -8.17 -0.24 -17.22
CA GLU A 72 -7.93 -1.28 -18.22
C GLU A 72 -8.99 -2.38 -18.15
N ARG A 73 -9.33 -2.85 -16.95
CA ARG A 73 -10.38 -3.85 -16.75
C ARG A 73 -11.75 -3.38 -17.25
N LEU A 74 -12.13 -2.14 -16.97
CA LEU A 74 -13.40 -1.56 -17.43
C LEU A 74 -13.43 -1.31 -18.94
N ALA A 75 -12.27 -1.12 -19.58
CA ALA A 75 -12.16 -0.98 -21.02
C ALA A 75 -12.20 -2.34 -21.77
N MET A 76 -11.98 -3.45 -21.07
CA MET A 76 -12.07 -4.78 -21.66
C MET A 76 -13.55 -5.18 -21.86
N PRO A 77 -13.92 -5.70 -23.04
CA PRO A 77 -15.25 -6.25 -23.25
C PRO A 77 -15.47 -7.46 -22.31
N VAL A 78 -16.65 -7.52 -21.68
CA VAL A 78 -17.05 -8.67 -20.86
C VAL A 78 -17.05 -9.90 -21.75
N THR A 79 -16.20 -10.88 -21.43
CA THR A 79 -16.19 -12.15 -22.15
C THR A 79 -17.32 -13.03 -21.62
N SER A 80 -18.02 -13.74 -22.51
CA SER A 80 -19.25 -14.48 -22.20
C SER A 80 -19.11 -15.58 -21.11
N ALA A 81 -17.89 -15.89 -20.67
CA ALA A 81 -17.63 -16.80 -19.56
C ALA A 81 -18.02 -16.20 -18.19
N GLU A 82 -18.03 -14.88 -18.05
CA GLU A 82 -18.35 -14.18 -16.77
C GLU A 82 -19.86 -14.00 -16.56
N VAL A 83 -20.69 -14.25 -17.59
CA VAL A 83 -22.15 -14.07 -17.55
C VAL A 83 -22.87 -15.36 -17.11
N MET A 84 -22.17 -16.50 -17.05
CA MET A 84 -22.76 -17.81 -16.76
C MET A 84 -22.29 -18.45 -15.43
N SER A 85 -21.57 -17.72 -14.58
CA SER A 85 -21.22 -18.11 -13.20
C SER A 85 -21.97 -17.26 -12.18
#